data_AF-A0A0Q8Q1Z0-F1
#
_entry.id   AF-A0A0Q8Q1Z0-F1
#
_cell.length_a   1.000
_cell.length_b   1.000
_cell.length_c   1.000
_cell.angle_alpha   90.00
_cell.angle_beta   90.00
_cell.angle_gamma   90.00
#
_symmetry.space_group_name_H-M   'P 1'
#
loop_
_entity.id
_entity.type
_entity.pdbx_description
1 polymer ?
#
loop_
_entity_poly.entity_id
_entity_poly.type
_entity_poly.pdbx_seq_one_letter_code
_entity_poly.pdbx_strand_id
1 'polypeptide(L)'
;MTNEIDTEPVVEAAPLLRIITPDTTPEEVAAIVAVLSALGGETPAEEPVPSEWASPARAVRTYPGRPAAHGRGAWRSSSLPR
;
A
#
# COMPACT_ATOMS: atom_id res chain seq x y z
N MET A 1 -21.19 47.30 5.33
CA MET A 1 -20.81 46.10 4.55
C MET A 1 -19.30 46.00 4.62
N THR A 2 -18.78 45.39 5.67
CA THR A 2 -17.35 45.18 5.86
C THR A 2 -17.15 43.67 5.75
N ASN A 3 -16.54 43.21 4.67
CA ASN A 3 -16.17 41.80 4.53
C ASN A 3 -14.86 41.60 5.29
N GLU A 4 -14.96 40.92 6.41
CA GLU A 4 -13.83 40.36 7.16
C GLU A 4 -13.41 39.10 6.40
N ILE A 5 -12.22 39.15 5.78
CA ILE A 5 -11.64 37.99 5.09
C ILE A 5 -10.92 37.18 6.17
N ASP A 6 -11.58 36.13 6.66
CA ASP A 6 -10.97 35.11 7.50
C ASP A 6 -9.77 34.51 6.75
N THR A 7 -8.56 34.91 7.17
CA THR A 7 -7.31 34.36 6.65
C THR A 7 -6.96 33.15 7.51
N GLU A 8 -7.40 31.99 7.08
CA GLU A 8 -6.95 30.71 7.64
C GLU A 8 -5.46 30.51 7.31
N PRO A 9 -4.61 30.15 8.29
CA PRO A 9 -3.20 29.92 8.03
C PRO A 9 -3.01 28.66 7.19
N VAL A 10 -2.52 28.82 5.97
CA VAL A 10 -2.05 27.71 5.13
C VAL A 10 -0.83 27.10 5.81
N VAL A 11 -1.03 25.96 6.47
CA VAL A 11 0.07 25.16 7.02
C VAL A 11 0.80 24.51 5.85
N GLU A 12 1.91 25.11 5.42
CA GLU A 12 2.76 24.54 4.38
C GLU A 12 3.41 23.24 4.89
N ALA A 13 2.97 22.10 4.36
CA ALA A 13 3.55 20.80 4.68
C ALA A 13 5.00 20.75 4.15
N ALA A 14 5.95 20.47 5.04
CA ALA A 14 7.34 20.35 4.67
C ALA A 14 7.54 19.23 3.62
N PRO A 15 8.34 19.47 2.57
CA PRO A 15 8.50 18.50 1.49
C PRO A 15 9.18 17.23 2.00
N LEU A 16 8.59 16.07 1.67
CA LEU A 16 9.12 14.75 2.05
C LEU A 16 10.46 14.42 1.36
N LEU A 17 10.78 15.11 0.27
CA LEU A 17 11.98 14.90 -0.53
C LEU A 17 12.73 16.22 -0.69
N ARG A 18 14.04 16.20 -0.38
CA ARG A 18 14.94 17.35 -0.54
C ARG A 18 15.84 17.14 -1.74
N ILE A 19 15.71 18.00 -2.75
CA ILE A 19 16.61 18.03 -3.91
C ILE A 19 17.87 18.79 -3.50
N ILE A 20 19.03 18.11 -3.55
CA ILE A 20 20.32 18.69 -3.14
C ILE A 20 20.97 19.49 -4.28
N THR A 21 20.66 19.15 -5.53
CA THR A 21 21.16 19.79 -6.76
C THR A 21 20.00 20.27 -7.64
N PRO A 22 19.38 21.42 -7.31
CA PRO A 22 18.20 21.92 -8.02
C PRO A 22 18.50 22.36 -9.47
N ASP A 23 19.75 22.75 -9.77
CA ASP A 23 20.16 23.26 -11.08
C ASP A 23 20.56 22.16 -12.08
N THR A 24 20.10 20.93 -11.86
CA THR A 24 20.37 19.79 -12.77
C THR A 24 19.70 20.04 -14.11
N THR A 25 20.43 19.82 -15.22
CA THR A 25 19.87 20.08 -16.56
C THR A 25 18.81 19.04 -16.94
N PRO A 26 17.87 19.36 -17.87
CA PRO A 26 16.90 18.39 -18.35
C PRO A 26 17.53 17.11 -18.90
N GLU A 27 18.68 17.22 -19.55
CA GLU A 27 19.43 16.11 -20.11
C GLU A 27 20.01 15.20 -19.02
N GLU A 28 20.52 15.79 -17.93
CA GLU A 28 21.06 15.04 -16.78
C GLU A 28 19.94 14.32 -16.03
N VAL A 29 18.78 14.97 -15.84
CA VAL A 29 17.59 14.32 -15.28
C VAL A 29 17.18 13.13 -16.15
N ALA A 30 17.15 13.29 -17.46
CA ALA A 30 16.80 12.22 -18.39
C ALA A 30 17.80 11.04 -18.30
N ALA A 31 19.09 11.31 -18.15
CA ALA A 31 20.11 10.28 -17.98
C ALA A 31 19.89 9.47 -16.69
N ILE A 32 19.59 10.15 -15.57
CA ILE A 32 19.30 9.48 -14.29
C ILE A 32 18.04 8.62 -14.40
N VAL A 33 16.96 9.17 -14.99
CA VAL A 33 15.70 8.43 -15.19
C VAL A 33 15.92 7.20 -16.08
N ALA A 34 16.68 7.34 -17.17
CA ALA A 34 17.01 6.24 -18.07
C ALA A 34 17.76 5.11 -17.35
N VAL A 35 18.77 5.45 -16.54
CA VAL A 35 19.52 4.48 -15.74
C VAL A 35 18.62 3.78 -14.74
N LEU A 36 17.86 4.52 -13.92
CA LEU A 36 16.98 3.93 -12.91
C LEU A 36 15.90 3.03 -13.51
N SER A 37 15.35 3.43 -14.66
CA SER A 37 14.37 2.62 -15.40
C SER A 37 14.99 1.33 -15.95
N ALA A 38 16.24 1.41 -16.42
CA ALA A 38 16.99 0.27 -16.94
C ALA A 38 17.43 -0.72 -15.85
N LEU A 39 17.66 -0.27 -14.62
CA LEU A 39 17.97 -1.17 -13.50
C LEU A 39 16.83 -2.14 -13.20
N GLY A 40 15.59 -1.79 -13.54
CA GLY A 40 14.44 -2.69 -13.47
C GLY A 40 14.02 -3.05 -12.04
N GLY A 41 12.75 -3.41 -11.91
CA GLY A 41 12.12 -3.76 -10.64
C GLY A 41 10.67 -4.17 -10.84
N GLU A 42 10.39 -4.93 -11.90
CA GLU A 42 9.11 -5.64 -11.96
C GLU A 42 9.23 -6.85 -11.04
N THR A 43 8.77 -6.70 -9.80
CA THR A 43 8.35 -7.85 -9.03
C THR A 43 7.22 -8.51 -9.83
N PRO A 44 7.32 -9.82 -10.17
CA PRO A 44 6.22 -10.51 -10.80
C PRO A 44 4.94 -10.20 -10.02
N ALA A 45 3.86 -9.88 -10.73
CA ALA A 45 2.57 -9.72 -10.09
C ALA A 45 2.32 -10.99 -9.25
N GLU A 46 2.21 -10.81 -7.93
CA GLU A 46 2.01 -11.93 -7.01
C GLU A 46 0.70 -12.61 -7.44
N GLU A 47 0.78 -13.90 -7.73
CA GLU A 47 -0.41 -14.65 -8.10
C GLU A 47 -1.40 -14.57 -6.93
N PRO A 48 -2.65 -14.13 -7.16
CA PRO A 48 -3.57 -13.89 -6.07
C PRO A 48 -3.78 -15.19 -5.30
N VAL A 49 -3.25 -15.26 -4.08
CA VAL A 49 -3.47 -16.40 -3.20
C VAL A 49 -4.96 -16.45 -2.85
N PRO A 50 -5.65 -17.59 -3.07
CA PRO A 50 -7.06 -17.69 -2.76
C PRO A 50 -7.26 -17.50 -1.26
N SER A 51 -8.23 -16.66 -0.90
CA SER A 51 -8.42 -16.33 0.50
C SER A 51 -8.81 -17.55 1.32
N GLU A 52 -8.33 -17.58 2.56
CA GLU A 52 -8.71 -18.60 3.52
C GLU A 52 -10.24 -18.61 3.79
N TRP A 53 -10.95 -17.53 3.48
CA TRP A 53 -12.41 -17.44 3.57
C TRP A 53 -13.11 -18.10 2.38
N ALA A 54 -12.47 -18.14 1.21
CA ALA A 54 -12.98 -18.80 0.00
C ALA A 54 -12.76 -20.32 -0.02
N SER A 55 -12.11 -20.90 1.00
CA SER A 55 -11.80 -22.34 1.05
C SER A 55 -13.07 -23.21 1.11
N PRO A 56 -13.29 -24.13 0.13
CA PRO A 56 -14.44 -25.04 0.13
C PRO A 56 -14.50 -25.96 1.36
N ALA A 57 -13.36 -26.22 2.00
CA ALA A 57 -13.30 -27.02 3.23
C ALA A 57 -14.08 -26.37 4.39
N ARG A 58 -14.30 -25.05 4.36
CA ARG A 58 -15.16 -24.37 5.34
C ARG A 58 -16.64 -24.63 5.08
N ALA A 59 -17.08 -24.62 3.82
CA ALA A 59 -18.50 -24.80 3.47
C ALA A 59 -19.08 -26.12 4.02
N VAL A 60 -18.27 -27.18 4.08
CA VAL A 60 -18.69 -28.51 4.53
C VAL A 60 -18.56 -28.70 6.05
N ARG A 61 -17.82 -27.84 6.76
CA ARG A 61 -17.46 -28.03 8.17
C ARG A 61 -17.98 -26.96 9.12
N THR A 62 -18.84 -26.05 8.68
CA THR A 62 -19.51 -25.09 9.56
C THR A 62 -20.81 -25.67 10.12
N TYR A 63 -20.84 -25.97 11.42
CA TYR A 63 -22.06 -26.28 12.17
C TYR A 63 -22.11 -25.43 13.45
N PRO A 64 -23.31 -25.15 14.01
CA PRO A 64 -23.47 -24.34 15.21
C PRO A 64 -22.75 -24.97 16.42
N GLY A 65 -21.86 -24.21 17.07
CA GLY A 65 -21.10 -24.68 18.24
C GLY A 65 -19.75 -25.34 17.92
N ARG A 66 -19.32 -25.37 16.65
CA ARG A 66 -17.98 -25.83 16.30
C ARG A 66 -16.91 -24.85 16.79
N PRO A 67 -15.85 -25.32 17.47
CA PRO A 67 -14.73 -24.46 17.86
C PRO A 67 -13.93 -24.00 16.64
N ALA A 68 -13.30 -22.82 16.76
CA ALA A 68 -12.43 -22.27 15.72
C ALA A 68 -11.31 -23.27 15.35
N ALA A 69 -10.87 -23.26 14.09
CA ALA A 69 -9.80 -24.14 13.64
C ALA A 69 -8.56 -23.98 14.53
N HIS A 70 -7.90 -25.09 14.84
CA HIS A 70 -6.66 -25.12 15.63
C HIS A 70 -5.49 -25.33 14.66
N GLY A 71 -4.39 -24.61 14.83
CA GLY A 71 -3.21 -24.75 13.97
C GLY A 71 -2.49 -23.44 13.69
N ARG A 72 -1.33 -23.52 13.01
CA ARG A 72 -0.54 -22.35 12.64
C ARG A 72 -1.38 -21.39 11.80
N GLY A 73 -1.48 -20.13 12.26
CA GLY A 73 -2.21 -19.08 11.54
C GLY A 73 -3.72 -19.07 11.72
N ALA A 74 -4.30 -19.99 12.51
CA ALA A 74 -5.75 -20.09 12.67
C ALA A 74 -6.36 -18.88 13.43
N TRP A 75 -5.70 -18.39 14.48
CA TRP A 75 -6.08 -17.16 15.19
C TRP A 75 -6.00 -15.91 14.29
N ARG A 76 -5.08 -15.88 13.32
CA ARG A 76 -5.02 -14.77 12.36
C ARG A 76 -6.17 -14.82 11.35
N SER A 77 -6.59 -16.02 10.96
CA SER A 77 -7.70 -16.23 10.02
C SER A 77 -9.09 -16.08 10.64
N SER A 78 -9.20 -15.85 11.96
CA SER A 78 -10.49 -15.70 12.63
C SER A 78 -11.08 -14.30 12.50
N SER A 79 -10.26 -13.28 12.23
CA SER A 79 -10.70 -11.87 12.13
C SER A 79 -10.27 -11.15 10.86
N LEU A 80 -9.33 -11.71 10.07
CA LEU A 80 -8.85 -11.10 8.83
C LEU A 80 -8.82 -12.14 7.68
N PRO A 81 -9.20 -11.76 6.45
CA PRO A 81 -8.92 -12.56 5.25
C PRO A 81 -7.41 -12.67 5.03
N ARG A 82 -6.96 -13.78 4.46
CA ARG A 82 -5.63 -13.90 3.84
C ARG A 82 -5.75 -13.72 2.34
#